data_AF-A0A7W7N8W2-F1
#
_entry.id   AF-A0A7W7N8W2-F1
#
_cell.length_a   1.000
_cell.length_b   1.000
_cell.length_c   1.000
_cell.angle_alpha   90.00
_cell.angle_beta   90.00
_cell.angle_gamma   90.00
#
_symmetry.space_group_name_H-M   'P 1'
#
loop_
_entity.id
_entity.type
_entity.pdbx_description
1 polymer ?
#
loop_
_entity_poly.entity_id
_entity_poly.type
_entity_poly.pdbx_seq_one_letter_code
_entity_poly.pdbx_strand_id
1 'polypeptide(L)' 'MQKEIDKIEAQIIERIYKLFQEKYDGNKSAFAKSAECSETTIRRILRNKQGITINLLLRMAKALETTVSDLMEDLKIQEK' A
#
# COMPACT_ATOMS: atom_id res chain seq x y z
N MET A 1 11.79 -16.85 0.83
CA MET A 1 11.75 -15.74 1.79
C MET A 1 11.78 -14.37 1.11
N GLN A 2 12.91 -13.74 0.75
CA GLN A 2 12.86 -12.35 0.22
C GLN A 2 11.99 -12.21 -1.03
N LYS A 3 12.11 -13.13 -2.01
CA LYS A 3 11.25 -13.14 -3.21
C LYS A 3 9.75 -13.33 -2.91
N GLU A 4 9.41 -14.01 -1.82
CA GLU A 4 8.01 -14.18 -1.40
C GLU A 4 7.49 -12.91 -0.74
N ILE A 5 8.31 -12.26 0.09
CA ILE A 5 8.01 -10.95 0.69
C ILE A 5 7.76 -9.93 -0.42
N ASP A 6 8.63 -9.86 -1.43
CA ASP A 6 8.49 -8.93 -2.56
C ASP A 6 7.18 -9.18 -3.34
N LYS A 7 6.77 -10.46 -3.47
CA LYS A 7 5.50 -10.84 -4.14
C LYS A 7 4.27 -10.48 -3.31
N ILE A 8 4.35 -10.62 -1.99
CA ILE A 8 3.30 -10.20 -1.07
C ILE A 8 3.15 -8.68 -1.10
N GLU A 9 4.27 -7.97 -1.02
CA GLU A 9 4.30 -6.52 -1.07
C GLU A 9 3.74 -5.96 -2.37
N ALA A 10 4.06 -6.57 -3.52
CA ALA A 10 3.47 -6.20 -4.80
C ALA A 10 1.93 -6.33 -4.82
N GLN A 11 1.38 -7.38 -4.22
CA GLN A 11 -0.09 -7.57 -4.13
C GLN A 11 -0.74 -6.52 -3.23
N ILE A 12 -0.10 -6.20 -2.09
CA ILE A 12 -0.56 -5.14 -1.19
C ILE A 12 -0.55 -3.79 -1.92
N ILE A 13 0.54 -3.48 -2.64
CA ILE A 13 0.67 -2.24 -3.43
C ILE A 13 -0.42 -2.17 -4.50
N GLU A 14 -0.72 -3.27 -5.19
CA GLU A 14 -1.77 -3.31 -6.20
C GLU A 14 -3.16 -2.98 -5.61
N ARG A 15 -3.48 -3.53 -4.43
CA ARG A 15 -4.73 -3.22 -3.72
C ARG A 15 -4.80 -1.77 -3.28
N ILE A 16 -3.73 -1.28 -2.67
CA ILE A 16 -3.58 0.14 -2.30
C ILE A 16 -3.80 1.01 -3.53
N TYR A 17 -3.23 0.64 -4.68
CA TYR A 17 -3.37 1.40 -5.92
C TYR A 17 -4.81 1.46 -6.41
N LYS A 18 -5.56 0.35 -6.39
CA LYS A 18 -6.98 0.32 -6.79
C LYS A 18 -7.83 1.24 -5.92
N LEU A 19 -7.76 1.06 -4.60
CA LEU A 19 -8.48 1.90 -3.63
C LEU A 19 -8.08 3.38 -3.73
N PHE A 20 -6.80 3.64 -3.97
CA PHE A 20 -6.28 4.98 -4.20
C PHE A 20 -6.91 5.62 -5.44
N GLN A 21 -7.03 4.89 -6.56
CA GLN A 21 -7.67 5.39 -7.77
C GLN A 21 -9.15 5.69 -7.53
N GLU A 22 -9.88 4.79 -6.87
CA GLU A 22 -11.30 4.95 -6.58
C GLU A 22 -11.58 6.14 -5.65
N LYS A 23 -10.79 6.30 -4.59
CA LYS A 23 -11.03 7.32 -3.56
C LYS A 23 -10.46 8.70 -3.89
N TYR A 24 -9.30 8.74 -4.54
CA TYR A 24 -8.55 9.98 -4.76
C TYR A 24 -8.45 10.37 -6.23
N ASP A 25 -9.05 9.63 -7.16
CA ASP A 25 -9.02 9.90 -8.60
C ASP A 25 -7.58 10.13 -9.13
N GLY A 26 -6.65 9.28 -8.70
CA GLY A 26 -5.25 9.38 -9.08
C GLY A 26 -4.46 10.56 -8.47
N ASN A 27 -5.07 11.35 -7.58
CA ASN A 27 -4.45 12.49 -6.90
C ASN A 27 -3.50 12.05 -5.77
N LYS A 28 -2.22 11.91 -6.13
CA LYS A 28 -1.15 11.47 -5.22
C LYS A 28 -0.92 12.43 -4.05
N SER A 29 -1.08 13.74 -4.26
CA SER A 29 -0.85 14.74 -3.23
C SER A 29 -1.95 14.68 -2.16
N ALA A 30 -3.21 14.49 -2.57
CA ALA A 30 -4.33 14.32 -1.65
C ALA A 30 -4.18 13.03 -0.82
N PHE A 31 -3.82 11.93 -1.47
CA PHE A 31 -3.58 10.67 -0.77
C PHE A 31 -2.41 10.78 0.22
N ALA A 32 -1.30 11.41 -0.19
CA ALA A 32 -0.13 11.63 0.67
C ALA A 32 -0.47 12.45 1.91
N LYS A 33 -1.27 13.51 1.74
CA LYS A 33 -1.75 14.35 2.85
C LYS A 33 -2.60 13.54 3.84
N SER A 34 -3.50 12.71 3.35
CA SER A 34 -4.36 11.87 4.20
C SER A 34 -3.57 10.75 4.90
N ALA A 35 -2.59 10.16 4.22
CA ALA A 35 -1.68 9.16 4.78
C ALA A 35 -0.52 9.77 5.60
N GLU A 36 -0.54 11.08 5.86
CA GLU A 36 0.47 11.80 6.65
C GLU A 36 1.91 11.51 6.20
N CYS A 37 2.15 11.54 4.89
CA CYS A 37 3.47 11.32 4.30
C CYS A 37 3.72 12.23 3.09
N SER A 38 4.92 12.16 2.51
CA SER A 38 5.25 12.95 1.33
C SER A 38 4.66 12.33 0.06
N GLU A 39 4.32 13.17 -0.93
CA GLU A 39 3.90 12.67 -2.25
C GLU A 39 5.00 11.81 -2.90
N THR A 40 6.27 12.15 -2.68
CA THR A 40 7.41 11.36 -3.13
C THR A 40 7.37 9.94 -2.56
N THR A 41 6.99 9.78 -1.29
CA THR A 41 6.82 8.47 -0.65
C THR A 41 5.74 7.65 -1.36
N ILE A 42 4.55 8.22 -1.56
CA ILE A 42 3.45 7.57 -2.31
C ILE A 42 3.93 7.17 -3.72
N ARG A 43 4.57 8.09 -4.44
CA ARG A 43 5.07 7.86 -5.80
C ARG A 43 6.07 6.70 -5.86
N ARG A 44 6.95 6.54 -4.87
CA ARG A 44 7.94 5.46 -4.84
C ARG A 44 7.31 4.12 -4.52
N ILE A 45 6.36 4.08 -3.58
CA ILE A 45 5.62 2.87 -3.21
C ILE A 45 4.77 2.36 -4.37
N LEU A 46 3.97 3.23 -4.99
CA LEU A 46 3.13 2.84 -6.12
C LEU A 46 3.93 2.40 -7.37
N ARG A 47 5.25 2.68 -7.41
CA ARG A 47 6.18 2.19 -8.44
C ARG A 47 6.97 0.96 -8.00
N ASN A 48 6.66 0.41 -6.82
CA ASN A 48 7.40 -0.67 -6.17
C ASN A 48 8.92 -0.39 -6.05
N LYS A 49 9.30 0.88 -5.85
CA LYS A 49 10.70 1.34 -5.70
C LYS A 49 11.12 1.57 -4.25
N GLN A 50 10.20 1.35 -3.32
CA GLN A 50 10.42 1.50 -1.90
C GLN A 50 9.44 0.58 -1.19
N GLY A 51 9.95 -0.21 -0.24
CA GLY A 51 9.11 -1.06 0.59
C GLY A 51 8.26 -0.25 1.58
N ILE A 52 7.16 -0.84 2.03
CA ILE A 52 6.19 -0.26 2.94
C ILE A 52 6.51 -0.73 4.37
N THR A 53 6.79 0.22 5.26
CA THR A 53 6.86 -0.09 6.69
C THR A 53 5.46 -0.26 7.27
N ILE A 54 5.30 -1.05 8.33
CA ILE A 54 3.99 -1.29 8.97
C ILE A 54 3.29 0.02 9.38
N ASN A 55 4.04 0.99 9.91
CA ASN A 55 3.48 2.30 10.25
C ASN A 55 2.92 3.05 9.02
N LEU A 56 3.59 2.93 7.87
CA LEU A 56 3.09 3.55 6.64
C LEU A 56 1.88 2.79 6.09
N LEU A 57 1.89 1.46 6.15
CA LEU A 57 0.75 0.63 5.77
C LEU A 57 -0.51 0.97 6.59
N LEU A 58 -0.37 1.13 7.91
CA LEU A 58 -1.46 1.54 8.80
C LEU A 58 -2.04 2.91 8.43
N ARG A 59 -1.18 3.89 8.15
CA ARG A 59 -1.61 5.23 7.73
C ARG A 59 -2.31 5.21 6.36
N MET A 60 -1.80 4.43 5.42
CA MET A 60 -2.42 4.25 4.11
C MET A 60 -3.78 3.56 4.22
N ALA A 61 -3.91 2.51 5.03
CA ALA A 61 -5.17 1.82 5.29
C ALA A 61 -6.22 2.79 5.87
N LYS A 62 -5.83 3.57 6.90
CA LYS A 62 -6.69 4.62 7.47
C LYS A 62 -7.11 5.65 6.43
N ALA A 63 -6.18 6.16 5.62
CA ALA A 63 -6.46 7.11 4.55
C ALA A 63 -7.39 6.54 3.47
N LEU A 64 -7.38 5.23 3.25
CA LEU A 64 -8.23 4.52 2.31
C LEU A 64 -9.56 4.04 2.94
N GLU A 65 -9.81 4.33 4.21
CA GLU A 65 -11.00 3.84 4.95
C GLU A 65 -11.13 2.30 4.92
N THR A 66 -9.99 1.61 5.03
CA THR A 66 -9.91 0.15 5.10
C THR A 66 -9.02 -0.29 6.26
N THR A 67 -8.92 -1.60 6.51
CA THR A 67 -8.00 -2.15 7.50
C THR A 67 -6.76 -2.76 6.85
N VAL A 68 -5.69 -2.91 7.62
CA VAL A 68 -4.51 -3.65 7.16
C VAL A 68 -4.85 -5.12 6.89
N SER A 69 -5.81 -5.68 7.63
CA SER A 69 -6.30 -7.04 7.40
C SER A 69 -6.89 -7.19 5.99
N ASP A 70 -7.73 -6.25 5.55
CA ASP A 70 -8.33 -6.28 4.21
C ASP A 70 -7.26 -6.12 3.12
N LEU A 71 -6.27 -5.24 3.35
CA LEU A 71 -5.12 -5.09 2.44
C LEU A 71 -4.28 -6.37 2.35
N MET A 72 -4.34 -7.25 3.36
CA MET A 72 -3.57 -8.48 3.46
C MET A 72 -4.40 -9.77 3.24
N GLU A 73 -5.71 -9.65 3.01
CA GLU A 73 -6.62 -10.79 2.82
C GLU A 73 -6.16 -11.69 1.66
N ASP A 74 -6.40 -13.00 1.69
CA ASP A 74 -6.03 -13.93 0.61
C ASP A 74 -4.54 -13.96 0.18
N LEU A 75 -3.63 -13.32 0.94
CA LEU A 75 -2.21 -13.44 0.69
C LEU A 75 -1.76 -14.87 0.99
N LYS A 76 -1.53 -15.66 -0.05
CA LYS A 76 -0.98 -17.01 0.07
C LYS A 76 0.51 -16.93 0.41
N ILE A 77 0.81 -16.89 1.70
CA ILE A 77 2.14 -17.18 2.21
C ILE A 77 2.30 -18.70 2.13
N GLN A 78 3.20 -19.19 1.28
CA GLN A 78 3.53 -20.62 1.29
C GLN A 78 4.33 -20.88 2.56
N GLU A 79 3.68 -21.40 3.59
CA GLU A 79 4.37 -22.01 4.73
C GLU A 79 5.08 -23.27 4.21
N LYS A 80 6.39 -23.34 4.43
CA LYS A 80 7.19 -24.53 4.16
C LYS A 80 6.99 -25.56 5.25
#